data_AF-A0A9E5GP51-F1
#
_entry.id   AF-A0A9E5GP51-F1
#
_cell.length_a   1.000
_cell.length_b   1.000
_cell.length_c   1.000
_cell.angle_alpha   90.00
_cell.angle_beta   90.00
_cell.angle_gamma   90.00
#
_symmetry.space_group_name_H-M   'P 1'
#
loop_
_entity.id
_entity.type
_entity.pdbx_description
1 polymer ?
#
loop_
_entity_poly.entity_id
_entity_poly.type
_entity_poly.pdbx_seq_one_letter_code
_entity_poly.pdbx_strand_id
1 'polypeptide(L)'
;MGAGADNSEITIKGCNVDDLSAIYNVAEKIGVDFKILDKTTVRVSSANKKTYKATKFETRIYPGFPTDLQSAFGTLLTQANGISKIFETLFEGRFNYLNELENLGARIEVLNPHQAIII
;
A
#
# COMPACT_ATOMS: atom_id res chain seq x y z
N MET A 1 1.83 -5.51 -4.46
CA MET A 1 0.99 -6.37 -3.60
C MET A 1 1.64 -7.72 -3.35
N GLY A 2 1.76 -8.62 -4.35
CA GLY A 2 2.31 -9.99 -4.24
C GLY A 2 3.25 -10.26 -3.05
N ALA A 3 4.57 -10.11 -3.27
CA ALA A 3 5.58 -10.36 -2.24
C ALA A 3 5.46 -9.51 -0.97
N GLY A 4 4.66 -8.45 -0.96
CA GLY A 4 4.37 -7.67 0.24
C GLY A 4 3.30 -8.33 1.13
N ALA A 5 2.50 -9.26 0.63
CA ALA A 5 1.32 -9.78 1.32
C ALA A 5 1.24 -11.32 1.40
N ASP A 6 1.91 -12.08 0.53
CA ASP A 6 1.70 -13.53 0.34
C ASP A 6 2.78 -14.45 0.97
N ASN A 7 3.60 -13.92 1.88
CA ASN A 7 4.75 -14.61 2.49
C ASN A 7 5.81 -15.06 1.46
N SER A 8 5.88 -14.44 0.28
CA SER A 8 6.91 -14.69 -0.71
C SER A 8 7.99 -13.61 -0.75
N GLU A 9 9.02 -13.88 -1.54
CA GLU A 9 10.06 -12.94 -1.91
C GLU A 9 10.12 -12.83 -3.44
N ILE A 10 10.14 -11.61 -3.96
CA ILE A 10 10.24 -11.33 -5.40
C ILE A 10 11.34 -10.29 -5.64
N THR A 11 12.12 -10.52 -6.70
CA THR A 11 13.04 -9.51 -7.25
C THR A 11 12.46 -8.94 -8.53
N ILE A 12 12.20 -7.65 -8.52
CA ILE A 12 11.70 -6.88 -9.66
C ILE A 12 12.92 -6.26 -10.35
N LYS A 13 13.05 -6.49 -11.66
CA LYS A 13 14.12 -5.93 -12.52
C LYS A 13 13.53 -5.00 -13.56
N GLY A 14 14.31 -4.03 -14.02
CA GLY A 14 13.92 -3.09 -15.06
C GLY A 14 13.00 -1.95 -14.60
N CYS A 15 12.92 -1.67 -13.29
CA CYS A 15 12.15 -0.54 -12.76
C CYS A 15 13.06 0.61 -12.35
N ASN A 16 12.82 1.84 -12.84
CA ASN A 16 13.58 3.00 -12.36
C ASN A 16 13.24 3.26 -10.89
N VAL A 17 14.22 3.09 -10.01
CA VAL A 17 14.03 3.20 -8.57
C VAL A 17 13.67 4.62 -8.13
N ASP A 18 14.22 5.64 -8.79
CA ASP A 18 14.03 7.04 -8.39
C ASP A 18 12.56 7.49 -8.57
N ASP A 19 11.89 6.97 -9.61
CA ASP A 19 10.49 7.27 -9.93
C ASP A 19 9.50 6.70 -8.90
N LEU A 20 9.94 5.73 -8.08
CA LEU A 20 9.09 4.99 -7.14
C LEU A 20 9.25 5.47 -5.68
N SER A 21 9.98 6.56 -5.45
CA SER A 21 10.29 7.10 -4.12
C SER A 21 9.08 7.26 -3.20
N ALA A 22 7.96 7.79 -3.68
CA ALA A 22 6.73 7.95 -2.88
C ALA A 22 6.13 6.60 -2.43
N ILE A 23 6.29 5.56 -3.25
CA ILE A 23 5.78 4.22 -2.96
C ILE A 23 6.63 3.58 -1.88
N TYR A 24 7.96 3.71 -1.96
CA TYR A 24 8.88 3.24 -0.93
C TYR A 24 8.64 3.93 0.41
N ASN A 25 8.39 5.24 0.42
CA ASN A 25 8.08 5.98 1.63
C ASN A 25 6.83 5.43 2.35
N VAL A 26 5.80 5.01 1.62
CA VAL A 26 4.61 4.39 2.23
C VAL A 26 4.89 2.96 2.65
N ALA A 27 5.59 2.18 1.82
CA ALA A 27 5.96 0.79 2.13
C ALA A 27 6.85 0.70 3.39
N GLU A 28 7.80 1.61 3.55
CA GLU A 28 8.67 1.71 4.72
C GLU A 28 7.87 2.05 5.99
N LYS A 29 6.90 2.97 5.91
CA LYS A 29 6.00 3.28 7.04
C LYS A 29 5.16 2.09 7.48
N ILE A 30 4.74 1.25 6.54
CA ILE A 30 4.04 -0.01 6.84
C ILE A 30 5.01 -1.02 7.48
N GLY A 31 6.30 -0.93 7.15
CA GLY A 31 7.33 -1.85 7.57
C GLY A 31 7.55 -2.99 6.60
N VAL A 32 7.23 -2.83 5.31
CA VAL A 32 7.53 -3.81 4.26
C VAL A 32 9.05 -4.00 4.16
N ASP A 33 9.53 -5.23 4.14
CA ASP A 33 10.93 -5.54 3.87
C ASP A 33 11.21 -5.41 2.37
N PHE A 34 11.96 -4.37 1.99
CA PHE A 34 12.44 -4.21 0.62
C PHE A 34 13.89 -3.74 0.60
N LYS A 35 14.61 -4.12 -0.45
CA LYS A 35 16.00 -3.76 -0.66
C LYS A 35 16.21 -3.32 -2.11
N ILE A 36 16.68 -2.09 -2.27
CA ILE A 36 17.17 -1.57 -3.54
C ILE A 36 18.54 -2.22 -3.79
N LEU A 37 18.66 -2.99 -4.87
CA LEU A 37 19.90 -3.68 -5.21
C LEU A 37 20.77 -2.84 -6.16
N ASP A 38 20.13 -2.15 -7.10
CA ASP A 38 20.77 -1.22 -8.04
C ASP A 38 19.71 -0.22 -8.57
N LYS A 39 20.08 0.61 -9.56
CA LYS A 39 19.20 1.65 -10.14
C LYS A 39 17.95 1.10 -10.83
N THR A 40 17.93 -0.18 -11.19
CA THR A 40 16.84 -0.81 -11.94
C THR A 40 16.22 -2.03 -11.24
N THR A 41 16.70 -2.38 -10.04
CA THR A 41 16.37 -3.65 -9.39
C THR A 41 16.03 -3.46 -7.91
N VAL A 42 14.89 -4.02 -7.51
CA VAL A 42 14.41 -4.03 -6.12
C VAL A 42 13.96 -5.42 -5.73
N ARG A 43 14.37 -5.87 -4.55
CA ARG A 43 13.87 -7.07 -3.89
C ARG A 43 12.83 -6.68 -2.86
N VAL A 44 11.71 -7.40 -2.80
CA VAL A 44 10.64 -7.21 -1.82
C VAL A 44 10.34 -8.56 -1.17
N SER A 45 10.13 -8.56 0.14
CA SER A 45 9.81 -9.73 0.95
C SER A 45 8.72 -9.38 1.97
N SER A 46 7.91 -10.37 2.32
CA SER A 46 6.92 -10.29 3.40
C SER A 46 7.28 -11.16 4.59
N ALA A 47 8.56 -11.55 4.72
CA ALA A 47 9.06 -12.34 5.85
C ALA A 47 8.74 -11.69 7.22
N ASN A 48 8.67 -10.35 7.27
CA ASN A 48 8.35 -9.58 8.46
C ASN A 48 6.87 -9.11 8.53
N LYS A 49 5.95 -9.69 7.73
CA LYS A 49 4.54 -9.28 7.68
C LYS A 49 3.86 -9.18 9.04
N LYS A 50 4.21 -10.05 9.99
CA LYS A 50 3.67 -10.02 11.36
C LYS A 50 3.95 -8.71 12.11
N THR A 51 4.97 -7.95 11.70
CA THR A 51 5.35 -6.67 12.31
C THR A 51 4.82 -5.46 11.55
N TYR A 52 4.00 -5.65 10.52
CA TYR A 52 3.44 -4.54 9.76
C TYR A 52 2.59 -3.63 10.65
N LYS A 53 2.72 -2.33 10.42
CA LYS A 53 2.06 -1.28 11.18
C LYS A 53 1.09 -0.52 10.29
N ALA A 54 -0.05 -0.19 10.87
CA ALA A 54 -0.99 0.70 10.23
C ALA A 54 -0.33 2.03 9.89
N THR A 55 -0.77 2.64 8.79
CA THR A 55 -0.26 3.93 8.34
C THR A 55 -1.37 4.81 7.79
N LYS A 56 -1.03 6.09 7.61
CA LYS A 56 -1.84 7.03 6.85
C LYS A 56 -1.10 7.41 5.58
N PHE A 57 -1.79 7.34 4.44
CA PHE A 57 -1.30 7.92 3.21
C PHE A 57 -2.41 8.64 2.46
N GLU A 58 -1.99 9.55 1.58
CA GLU A 58 -2.87 10.27 0.69
C GLU A 58 -2.33 10.23 -0.73
N THR A 59 -3.23 10.13 -1.69
CA THR A 59 -2.85 10.16 -3.12
C THR A 59 -2.56 11.59 -3.52
N ARG A 60 -1.61 11.77 -4.44
CA ARG A 60 -1.22 13.07 -4.99
C ARG A 60 -0.71 12.90 -6.42
N ILE A 61 -0.70 13.98 -7.19
CA ILE A 61 -0.05 14.04 -8.50
C ILE A 61 1.45 13.75 -8.33
N TYR A 62 2.08 13.13 -9.32
CA TYR A 62 3.52 12.89 -9.36
C TYR A 62 4.32 14.15 -8.98
N PRO A 63 5.31 14.07 -8.07
CA PRO A 63 5.97 12.86 -7.55
C PRO A 63 5.32 12.25 -6.29
N GLY A 64 4.07 12.60 -5.97
CA GLY A 64 3.33 12.03 -4.84
C GLY A 64 2.84 10.59 -5.05
N PHE A 65 2.18 10.03 -4.04
CA PHE A 65 1.70 8.65 -4.10
C PHE A 65 0.58 8.51 -5.15
N PRO A 66 0.71 7.61 -6.14
CA PRO A 66 -0.22 7.54 -7.26
C PRO A 66 -1.54 6.87 -6.85
N THR A 67 -2.66 7.43 -7.34
CA THR A 67 -4.01 6.85 -7.14
C THR A 67 -4.14 5.44 -7.71
N ASP A 68 -3.37 5.07 -8.73
CA ASP A 68 -3.40 3.72 -9.30
C ASP A 68 -2.90 2.63 -8.34
N LEU A 69 -2.05 2.99 -7.37
CA LEU A 69 -1.55 2.06 -6.36
C LEU A 69 -2.31 2.14 -5.03
N GLN A 70 -3.30 3.03 -4.92
CA GLN A 70 -4.07 3.20 -3.70
C GLN A 70 -4.80 1.91 -3.31
N SER A 71 -5.42 1.21 -4.28
CA SER A 71 -6.15 -0.03 -3.99
C SER A 71 -5.22 -1.16 -3.58
N ALA A 72 -4.08 -1.28 -4.26
CA ALA A 72 -3.04 -2.23 -3.91
C ALA A 72 -2.56 -2.00 -2.46
N PHE A 73 -2.22 -0.77 -2.08
CA PHE A 73 -1.79 -0.47 -0.71
C PHE A 73 -2.93 -0.58 0.31
N GLY A 74 -4.16 -0.23 -0.06
CA GLY A 74 -5.33 -0.46 0.78
C GLY A 74 -5.48 -1.93 1.15
N THR A 75 -5.37 -2.83 0.18
CA THR A 75 -5.39 -4.27 0.45
C THR A 75 -4.22 -4.69 1.34
N LEU A 76 -3.01 -4.15 1.14
CA LEU A 76 -1.86 -4.44 2.02
C LEU A 76 -2.13 -4.05 3.47
N LEU A 77 -2.79 -2.92 3.70
CA LEU A 77 -3.07 -2.40 5.04
C LEU A 77 -4.07 -3.26 5.83
N THR A 78 -4.86 -4.10 5.17
CA THR A 78 -5.67 -5.13 5.86
C THR A 78 -4.81 -6.16 6.61
N GLN A 79 -3.52 -6.23 6.30
CA GLN A 79 -2.55 -7.12 6.92
C GLN A 79 -1.73 -6.43 8.03
N ALA A 80 -1.93 -5.13 8.23
CA ALA A 80 -1.17 -4.33 9.18
C ALA A 80 -1.89 -4.25 10.54
N ASN A 81 -1.12 -4.09 11.62
CA ASN A 81 -1.68 -3.95 12.95
C ASN A 81 -2.07 -2.49 13.24
N GLY A 82 -3.35 -2.26 13.56
CA GLY A 82 -3.90 -0.95 13.95
C GLY A 82 -4.76 -0.31 12.86
N ILE A 83 -5.18 0.94 13.11
CA ILE A 83 -6.10 1.65 12.22
C ILE A 83 -5.32 2.43 11.15
N SER A 84 -5.50 2.03 9.90
CA SER A 84 -4.92 2.71 8.74
C SER A 84 -5.92 3.68 8.13
N LYS A 85 -5.44 4.79 7.56
CA LYS A 85 -6.28 5.80 6.90
C LYS A 85 -5.82 6.07 5.48
N ILE A 86 -6.76 6.00 4.55
CA ILE A 86 -6.54 6.33 3.14
C ILE A 86 -7.27 7.63 2.82
N PHE A 87 -6.58 8.56 2.16
CA PHE A 87 -7.17 9.79 1.64
C PHE A 87 -6.93 9.90 0.12
N GLU A 88 -8.00 9.76 -0.66
CA GLU A 88 -7.97 9.87 -2.12
C GLU A 88 -8.30 11.31 -2.53
N THR A 89 -7.37 12.01 -3.17
CA THR A 89 -7.53 13.42 -3.54
C THR A 89 -7.90 13.65 -5.00
N LEU A 90 -7.73 12.65 -5.86
CA LEU A 90 -7.87 12.80 -7.32
C LEU A 90 -9.20 12.25 -7.85
N PHE A 91 -9.70 11.17 -7.25
CA PHE A 91 -10.88 10.46 -7.73
C PHE A 91 -11.88 10.20 -6.60
N GLU A 92 -12.97 10.98 -6.57
CA GLU A 92 -14.07 10.75 -5.65
C GLU A 92 -14.66 9.35 -5.81
N GLY A 93 -14.91 8.66 -4.68
CA GLY A 93 -15.59 7.37 -4.68
C GLY A 93 -14.77 6.19 -5.18
N ARG A 94 -13.43 6.31 -5.31
CA ARG A 94 -12.52 5.21 -5.70
C ARG A 94 -12.27 4.19 -4.56
N PHE A 95 -13.34 3.83 -3.84
CA PHE A 95 -13.31 2.89 -2.71
C PHE A 95 -14.16 1.64 -2.93
N ASN A 96 -14.72 1.41 -4.11
CA ASN A 96 -15.58 0.23 -4.36
C ASN A 96 -14.90 -1.11 -4.00
N TYR A 97 -13.57 -1.21 -4.17
CA TYR A 97 -12.82 -2.40 -3.79
C TYR A 97 -12.82 -2.66 -2.27
N LEU A 98 -13.00 -1.63 -1.44
CA LEU A 98 -13.05 -1.77 0.01
C LEU A 98 -14.29 -2.55 0.46
N ASN A 99 -15.43 -2.38 -0.22
CA ASN A 99 -16.63 -3.16 0.07
C ASN A 99 -16.39 -4.66 -0.16
N GLU A 100 -15.63 -5.00 -1.21
CA GLU A 100 -15.29 -6.39 -1.47
C GLU A 100 -14.29 -6.94 -0.44
N LEU A 101 -13.36 -6.13 0.05
CA LEU A 101 -12.48 -6.53 1.15
C LEU A 101 -13.25 -6.73 2.45
N GLU A 102 -14.28 -5.92 2.70
CA GLU A 102 -15.20 -6.10 3.84
C GLU A 102 -15.96 -7.43 3.74
N ASN A 103 -16.47 -7.77 2.55
CA ASN A 103 -17.08 -9.09 2.28
C ASN A 103 -16.10 -10.26 2.52
N LEU A 104 -14.80 -10.03 2.39
CA LEU A 104 -13.74 -11.00 2.69
C LEU A 104 -13.32 -11.02 4.17
N GLY A 105 -13.97 -10.23 5.03
CA GLY A 105 -13.75 -10.22 6.47
C GLY A 105 -12.79 -9.15 6.97
N ALA A 106 -12.33 -8.23 6.11
CA ALA A 106 -11.62 -7.04 6.58
C ALA A 106 -12.60 -6.09 7.30
N ARG A 107 -12.12 -5.36 8.29
CA ARG A 107 -12.93 -4.34 8.97
C ARG A 107 -12.64 -2.97 8.36
N ILE A 108 -13.64 -2.40 7.70
CA ILE A 108 -13.47 -1.17 6.90
C ILE A 108 -14.59 -0.19 7.23
N GLU A 109 -14.28 1.10 7.18
CA GLU A 109 -15.29 2.15 7.26
C GLU A 109 -14.96 3.25 6.25
N VAL A 110 -15.88 3.50 5.31
CA VAL A 110 -15.79 4.60 4.35
C VAL A 110 -16.44 5.82 4.99
N LEU A 111 -15.64 6.83 5.31
CA LEU A 111 -16.08 8.03 6.04
C LEU A 111 -16.76 9.03 5.12
N ASN A 112 -16.25 9.19 3.91
CA ASN A 112 -16.76 10.08 2.85
C ASN A 112 -16.14 9.70 1.50
N PRO A 113 -16.53 10.34 0.37
CA PRO A 113 -16.01 9.99 -0.95
C PRO A 113 -14.48 10.05 -1.12
N HIS A 114 -13.76 10.71 -0.21
CA HIS A 114 -12.31 10.83 -0.23
C HIS A 114 -11.59 10.07 0.87
N GLN A 115 -12.26 9.62 1.94
CA GLN A 115 -11.60 9.06 3.11
C GLN A 115 -12.20 7.73 3.53
N ALA A 116 -11.31 6.76 3.79
CA ALA A 116 -11.67 5.48 4.37
C ALA A 116 -10.65 5.06 5.42
N ILE A 117 -11.07 4.22 6.35
CA ILE A 117 -10.21 3.58 7.36
C ILE A 117 -10.29 2.06 7.25
N ILE A 118 -9.16 1.41 7.51
CA ILE A 118 -9.01 -0.04 7.59
C ILE A 118 -8.55 -0.34 9.01
N ILE A 119 -9.28 -1.19 9.72
CA ILE A 119 -9.15 -1.42 11.17
C ILE A 119 -8.52 -2.78 11.45
#